data_AF-A0A3C1VTM5-F1
#
_entry.id   AF-A0A3C1VTM5-F1
#
_cell.length_a   1.000
_cell.length_b   1.000
_cell.length_c   1.000
_cell.angle_alpha   90.00
_cell.angle_beta   90.00
_cell.angle_gamma   90.00
#
_symmetry.space_group_name_H-M   'P 1'
#
loop_
_entity.id
_entity.type
_entity.pdbx_description
1 polymer ?
#
loop_
_entity_poly.entity_id
_entity_poly.type
_entity_poly.pdbx_seq_one_letter_code
_entity_poly.pdbx_strand_id
1 'polypeptide(L)' 'GIAKEINRSAGVIAVDTGLGHLAAALSRPTVSLYGPTNPGLSGTFGHQQLHLKSNLNCAPCVKKVCGYNGPGVTDEFK' A
#
# COMPACT_ATOMS: atom_id res chain seq x y z
N GLY A 1 14.83 -4.13 -16.85
CA GLY A 1 14.95 -3.99 -15.38
C GLY A 1 13.59 -3.64 -14.81
N ILE A 2 13.38 -3.82 -13.50
CA ILE A 2 12.04 -3.77 -12.87
C ILE A 2 11.28 -2.46 -13.15
N ALA A 3 11.96 -1.31 -13.19
CA ALA A 3 11.36 -0.02 -13.54
C ALA A 3 10.72 0.00 -14.94
N LYS A 4 11.34 -0.70 -15.91
CA LYS A 4 10.81 -0.82 -17.28
C LYS A 4 9.54 -1.65 -17.31
N GLU A 5 9.46 -2.71 -16.51
CA GLU A 5 8.26 -3.55 -16.41
C GLU A 5 7.12 -2.79 -15.72
N ILE A 6 7.41 -2.07 -14.64
CA ILE A 6 6.44 -1.20 -13.96
C ILE A 6 5.90 -0.14 -14.93
N ASN A 7 6.77 0.52 -15.71
CA ASN A 7 6.31 1.55 -16.63
C ASN A 7 5.43 1.01 -17.78
N ARG A 8 5.53 -0.28 -18.09
CA ARG A 8 4.72 -0.96 -19.11
C ARG A 8 3.43 -1.57 -18.57
N SER A 9 3.25 -1.63 -17.24
CA SER A 9 2.04 -2.17 -16.65
C SER A 9 0.87 -1.20 -16.80
N ALA A 10 -0.35 -1.75 -16.79
CA ALA A 10 -1.58 -0.95 -16.75
C ALA A 10 -1.79 -0.26 -15.39
N GLY A 11 -1.18 -0.80 -14.32
CA GLY A 11 -1.22 -0.26 -12.97
C GLY A 11 -0.38 -1.11 -12.02
N VAL A 12 -0.31 -0.69 -10.77
CA VAL A 12 0.47 -1.37 -9.72
C VAL A 12 -0.35 -1.51 -8.46
N ILE A 13 -0.25 -2.67 -7.81
CA ILE A 13 -0.72 -2.86 -6.44
C ILE A 13 0.54 -3.10 -5.60
N ALA A 14 0.73 -2.28 -4.57
CA ALA A 14 1.93 -2.30 -3.74
C ALA A 14 1.59 -2.18 -2.26
N VAL A 15 2.47 -2.68 -1.41
CA VAL A 15 2.51 -2.31 0.01
C VAL A 15 3.46 -1.13 0.21
N ASP A 16 3.51 -0.56 1.41
CA ASP A 16 4.43 0.53 1.77
C ASP A 16 5.92 0.12 1.66
N THR A 17 6.46 0.23 0.45
CA THR A 17 7.83 -0.14 0.06
C THR A 17 8.31 0.74 -1.07
N GLY A 18 9.63 0.76 -1.31
CA GLY A 18 10.24 1.59 -2.35
C GLY A 18 9.74 1.31 -3.77
N LEU A 19 9.23 0.11 -4.07
CA LEU A 19 8.65 -0.18 -5.39
C LEU A 19 7.31 0.53 -5.62
N GLY A 20 6.50 0.73 -4.57
CA GLY A 20 5.29 1.55 -4.66
C GLY A 20 5.64 3.01 -4.96
N HIS A 21 6.68 3.54 -4.32
CA HIS A 21 7.20 4.89 -4.60
C HIS A 21 7.74 5.00 -6.04
N LEU A 22 8.44 3.98 -6.52
CA LEU A 22 8.92 3.94 -7.90
C LEU A 22 7.77 3.94 -8.92
N ALA A 23 6.69 3.18 -8.66
CA ALA A 23 5.51 3.18 -9.51
C ALA A 23 4.82 4.56 -9.57
N ALA A 24 4.71 5.22 -8.42
CA ALA A 24 4.20 6.59 -8.32
C ALA A 24 5.07 7.59 -9.10
N ALA A 25 6.39 7.49 -8.96
CA ALA A 25 7.34 8.33 -9.70
C ALA A 25 7.26 8.12 -11.22
N LEU A 26 6.97 6.90 -11.67
CA LEU A 26 6.71 6.57 -13.08
C LEU A 26 5.30 6.95 -13.55
N SER A 27 4.54 7.67 -12.71
CA SER A 27 3.16 8.10 -12.97
C SER A 27 2.24 6.95 -13.35
N ARG A 28 2.46 5.77 -12.76
CA ARG A 28 1.57 4.61 -12.95
C ARG A 28 0.39 4.68 -11.97
N PRO A 29 -0.84 4.37 -12.43
CA PRO A 29 -1.97 4.21 -11.52
C PRO A 29 -1.61 3.16 -10.46
N THR A 30 -1.65 3.54 -9.19
CA THR A 30 -1.14 2.68 -8.11
C THR A 30 -2.11 2.63 -6.93
N VAL A 31 -2.41 1.41 -6.49
CA VAL A 31 -3.14 1.13 -5.25
C VAL A 31 -2.12 0.69 -4.21
N SER A 32 -1.96 1.47 -3.16
CA SER A 32 -1.04 1.20 -2.06
C SER A 32 -1.79 0.74 -0.82
N LEU A 33 -1.39 -0.42 -0.28
CA LEU A 33 -2.01 -1.06 0.89
C LEU A 33 -1.22 -0.70 2.16
N TYR A 34 -1.93 -0.13 3.13
CA TYR A 34 -1.40 0.29 4.41
C TYR A 34 -2.11 -0.45 5.55
N GLY A 35 -1.33 -1.09 6.42
CA GLY A 35 -1.83 -1.71 7.65
C GLY A 35 -1.24 -1.00 8.88
N PRO A 36 -0.06 -1.41 9.35
CA PRO A 36 0.59 -0.75 10.48
C PRO A 36 1.14 0.64 10.12
N THR A 37 1.50 0.88 8.87
CA THR A 37 2.11 2.14 8.41
C THR A 37 1.07 3.21 8.11
N ASN A 38 1.46 4.48 8.28
CA ASN A 38 0.59 5.64 8.04
C ASN A 38 0.93 6.29 6.69
N PRO A 39 0.01 6.29 5.70
CA PRO A 39 0.25 6.95 4.41
C PRO A 39 0.45 8.47 4.54
N GLY A 40 -0.02 9.11 5.62
CA GLY A 40 0.31 10.52 5.87
C GLY A 40 1.79 10.77 6.17
N LEU A 41 2.57 9.73 6.49
CA LEU A 41 4.00 9.82 6.77
C LEU A 41 4.86 9.24 5.64
N SER A 42 4.46 8.10 5.06
CA SER A 42 5.24 7.34 4.06
C SER A 42 4.48 7.10 2.74
N GLY A 43 3.35 7.77 2.54
CA GLY A 43 2.48 7.64 1.37
C GLY A 43 3.20 7.82 0.04
N THR A 44 2.73 7.13 -1.01
CA THR A 44 3.08 7.52 -2.38
C THR A 44 2.46 8.88 -2.72
N PHE A 45 3.16 9.70 -3.49
CA PHE A 45 2.69 11.01 -3.95
C PHE A 45 2.62 11.06 -5.48
N GLY A 46 1.73 11.90 -5.99
CA GLY A 46 1.55 12.11 -7.43
C GLY A 46 0.14 11.79 -7.91
N HIS A 47 -0.06 11.80 -9.22
CA HIS A 47 -1.36 11.52 -9.82
C HIS A 47 -1.71 10.03 -9.73
N GLN A 48 -3.01 9.74 -9.61
CA GLN A 48 -3.57 8.38 -9.66
C GLN A 48 -3.00 7.43 -8.58
N GLN A 49 -2.77 7.98 -7.38
CA GLN A 49 -2.36 7.24 -6.20
C GLN A 49 -3.56 7.03 -5.28
N LEU A 50 -3.93 5.77 -5.05
CA LEU A 50 -4.99 5.39 -4.11
C LEU A 50 -4.37 4.68 -2.92
N HIS A 51 -4.58 5.21 -1.71
CA HIS A 51 -4.12 4.59 -0.48
C HIS A 51 -5.27 3.87 0.21
N LEU A 52 -5.22 2.54 0.25
CA LEU A 52 -6.15 1.73 1.03
C LEU A 52 -5.53 1.48 2.39
N LYS A 53 -6.27 1.83 3.44
CA LYS A 53 -5.87 1.64 4.83
C LYS A 53 -6.71 0.54 5.47
N SER A 54 -6.07 -0.27 6.30
CA SER A 54 -6.78 -1.22 7.15
C SER A 54 -7.76 -0.50 8.07
N ASN A 55 -8.91 -1.12 8.28
CA ASN A 55 -9.95 -0.71 9.23
C ASN A 55 -9.75 -1.32 10.63
N LEU A 56 -8.66 -2.06 10.86
CA LEU A 56 -8.37 -2.63 12.17
C LEU A 56 -8.19 -1.52 13.21
N ASN A 57 -8.74 -1.71 14.41
CA ASN A 57 -8.66 -0.73 15.51
C ASN A 57 -7.23 -0.35 15.89
N CYS A 58 -6.25 -1.21 15.64
CA CYS A 58 -4.86 -0.92 15.90
C CYS A 58 -4.17 -0.14 14.78
N ALA A 59 -4.75 -0.03 13.57
CA ALA A 59 -4.11 0.59 12.42
C ALA A 59 -4.41 2.11 12.34
N PRO A 60 -3.42 2.97 12.06
CA PRO A 60 -1.99 2.68 11.92
C PRO A 60 -1.27 2.65 13.29
N CYS A 61 -0.63 1.52 13.65
CA CYS A 61 0.11 1.40 14.92
C CYS A 61 1.61 1.70 14.80
N VAL A 62 2.15 1.72 13.58
CA VAL A 62 3.57 1.93 13.24
C VAL A 62 4.52 0.96 13.95
N LYS A 63 4.03 -0.23 14.35
CA LYS A 63 4.81 -1.27 15.02
C LYS A 63 5.51 -2.16 13.99
N LYS A 64 6.79 -2.48 14.23
CA LYS A 64 7.57 -3.41 13.39
C LYS A 64 7.07 -4.85 13.47
N VAL A 65 6.65 -5.27 14.66
CA VAL A 65 6.10 -6.61 14.91
C VAL A 65 4.60 -6.47 15.12
N CYS A 66 3.82 -7.17 14.32
CA CYS A 66 2.37 -7.21 14.47
C CYS A 66 2.02 -8.04 15.72
N GLY A 67 1.33 -7.42 16.67
CA GLY A 67 0.78 -8.09 17.86
C GLY A 67 -0.73 -8.29 17.79
N TYR A 68 -1.33 -8.22 16.59
CA TYR A 68 -2.76 -8.42 16.42
C TYR A 68 -3.11 -9.89 16.66
N ASN A 69 -3.91 -10.14 17.69
CA ASN A 69 -4.40 -11.47 18.08
C ASN A 69 -5.94 -11.57 17.98
N GLY A 70 -6.58 -10.62 17.30
CA GLY A 70 -8.02 -10.65 17.06
C GLY A 70 -8.41 -11.67 15.97
N PRO A 71 -9.71 -11.83 15.69
CA PRO A 71 -10.16 -12.70 14.60
C PRO A 71 -9.50 -12.29 13.27
N GLY A 72 -9.13 -13.28 12.46
CA GLY A 72 -8.66 -13.02 11.10
C GLY A 72 -9.75 -12.29 10.30
N VAL A 73 -9.36 -11.37 9.42
CA VAL A 73 -10.30 -10.74 8.49
C VAL A 73 -10.76 -11.82 7.50
N THR A 74 -11.92 -12.42 7.76
CA THR A 74 -12.59 -13.34 6.85
C THR A 74 -13.75 -12.61 6.20
N ASP A 75 -13.45 -11.60 5.39
CA ASP A 75 -14.46 -11.02 4.54
C ASP A 75 -14.49 -11.85 3.26
N GLU A 76 -15.53 -12.67 3.10
CA GLU A 76 -15.97 -13.12 1.79
C GLU A 76 -16.16 -11.86 0.94
N PHE A 77 -15.29 -11.67 -0.06
CA PHE A 77 -15.46 -10.63 -1.08
C PHE A 77 -16.74 -10.94 -1.87
N LYS A 78 -17.89 -10.48 -1.37
CA LYS A 78 -19.14 -10.42 -2.14
C LYS A 78 -19.12 -9.25 -3.10
#